data_AF-A0A7S2E280-F1
#
_entry.id   AF-A0A7S2E280-F1
#
_cell.length_a   1.000
_cell.length_b   1.000
_cell.length_c   1.000
_cell.angle_alpha   90.00
_cell.angle_beta   90.00
_cell.angle_gamma   90.00
#
_symmetry.space_group_name_H-M   'P 1'
#
loop_
_entity.id
_entity.type
_entity.pdbx_description
1 polymer ?
#
loop_
_entity_poly.entity_id
_entity_poly.type
_entity_poly.pdbx_seq_one_letter_code
_entity_poly.pdbx_strand_id
1 'polypeptide(L)'
;MHPDYKVPATTRVHYAEFAEAQQDVADRAIGCLLDIRSSMGAPPVAGPSELRGVAKLGFSWCPGSVEPFCGASSLIPALNRLFQLPGSNQIVCMLQEVAPDVVCEMRVLCFHNAAQGGYAFAQDRLWLRAQPDGGLLEEQGGPPPDNVSE
;
A
#
# COMPACT_ATOMS: atom_id res chain seq x y z
N MET A 1 -11.01 13.89 -0.25
CA MET A 1 -9.64 13.65 -0.77
C MET A 1 -9.33 14.74 -1.76
N HIS A 2 -8.08 15.20 -1.84
CA HIS A 2 -7.67 16.09 -2.93
C HIS A 2 -7.78 15.30 -4.24
N PRO A 3 -8.44 15.82 -5.29
CA PRO A 3 -8.65 15.08 -6.54
C PRO A 3 -7.34 14.68 -7.22
N ASP A 4 -6.28 15.46 -7.01
CA ASP A 4 -4.95 15.17 -7.59
C ASP A 4 -4.20 14.05 -6.86
N TYR A 5 -4.58 13.73 -5.63
CA TYR A 5 -3.98 12.62 -4.91
C TYR A 5 -4.68 11.32 -5.31
N LYS A 6 -4.04 10.58 -6.22
CA LYS A 6 -4.43 9.24 -6.66
C LYS A 6 -4.19 8.21 -5.55
N VAL A 7 -4.91 8.32 -4.44
CA VAL A 7 -4.77 7.42 -3.29
C VAL A 7 -5.27 6.03 -3.69
N PRO A 8 -4.46 4.96 -3.54
CA PRO A 8 -4.90 3.62 -3.89
C PRO A 8 -6.07 3.15 -3.02
N ALA A 9 -7.01 2.43 -3.63
CA ALA A 9 -8.14 1.85 -2.90
C ALA A 9 -7.62 0.95 -1.77
N THR A 10 -8.22 1.05 -0.59
CA THR A 10 -7.79 0.31 0.60
C THR A 10 -9.00 -0.25 1.34
N THR A 11 -8.95 -1.53 1.72
CA THR A 11 -9.97 -2.19 2.55
C THR A 11 -9.30 -3.04 3.64
N ARG A 12 -10.10 -3.72 4.46
CA ARG A 12 -9.64 -4.56 5.58
C ARG A 12 -10.33 -5.92 5.53
N VAL A 13 -9.60 -6.94 5.98
CA VAL A 13 -10.10 -8.30 6.18
C VAL A 13 -9.85 -8.70 7.63
N HIS A 14 -10.90 -9.17 8.30
CA HIS A 14 -10.82 -9.71 9.66
C HIS A 14 -10.53 -11.21 9.62
N TYR A 15 -9.65 -11.67 10.52
CA TYR A 15 -9.27 -13.08 10.62
C TYR A 15 -10.48 -13.98 10.89
N ALA A 16 -11.40 -13.58 11.76
CA ALA A 16 -12.57 -14.37 12.11
C ALA A 16 -13.43 -14.69 10.88
N GLU A 17 -13.76 -13.67 10.08
CA GLU A 17 -14.52 -13.85 8.85
C GLU A 17 -13.76 -14.72 7.85
N PHE A 18 -12.46 -14.46 7.68
CA PHE A 18 -11.63 -15.20 6.74
C PHE A 18 -11.49 -16.68 7.12
N ALA A 19 -11.36 -16.99 8.41
CA ALA A 19 -11.27 -18.36 8.91
C ALA A 19 -12.54 -19.17 8.64
N GLU A 20 -13.71 -18.52 8.62
CA GLU A 20 -15.00 -19.16 8.35
C GLU A 20 -15.27 -19.36 6.85
N ALA A 21 -14.96 -18.36 6.02
CA ALA A 21 -15.31 -18.36 4.60
C ALA A 21 -14.25 -17.66 3.72
N GLN A 22 -13.10 -18.32 3.52
CA GLN A 22 -11.93 -17.73 2.83
C GLN A 22 -12.26 -17.16 1.43
N GLN A 23 -12.96 -17.94 0.60
CA GLN A 23 -13.27 -17.54 -0.78
C GLN A 23 -14.21 -16.35 -0.82
N ASP A 24 -15.34 -16.41 -0.10
CA ASP A 24 -16.33 -15.34 -0.09
C ASP A 24 -15.75 -14.03 0.47
N VAL A 25 -14.90 -14.12 1.50
CA VAL A 25 -14.22 -12.95 2.08
C VAL A 25 -13.25 -12.34 1.07
N ALA A 26 -12.47 -13.16 0.36
CA ALA A 26 -11.56 -12.68 -0.67
C ALA A 26 -12.32 -11.99 -1.81
N ASP A 27 -13.39 -12.60 -2.31
CA ASP A 27 -14.21 -12.03 -3.38
C ASP A 27 -14.88 -10.72 -2.96
N ARG A 28 -15.44 -10.66 -1.74
CA ARG A 28 -15.99 -9.42 -1.18
C ARG A 28 -14.93 -8.33 -1.06
N ALA A 29 -13.74 -8.68 -0.58
CA ALA A 29 -12.67 -7.71 -0.40
C ALA A 29 -12.18 -7.13 -1.74
N ILE A 30 -12.05 -7.97 -2.78
CA ILE A 30 -11.76 -7.54 -4.15
C ILE A 30 -12.88 -6.64 -4.68
N GLY A 31 -14.14 -7.03 -4.49
CA GLY A 31 -15.30 -6.21 -4.84
C GLY A 31 -15.27 -4.82 -4.18
N CYS A 32 -15.01 -4.76 -2.87
CA CYS A 32 -14.89 -3.49 -2.15
C CYS A 32 -13.77 -2.60 -2.71
N LEU A 33 -12.62 -3.16 -3.09
CA LEU A 33 -11.54 -2.38 -3.69
C LEU A 33 -11.96 -1.79 -5.05
N LEU A 34 -12.65 -2.58 -5.88
CA LEU A 34 -13.18 -2.11 -7.17
C LEU A 34 -14.24 -1.01 -7.00
N ASP A 35 -15.12 -1.15 -6.02
CA ASP A 35 -16.16 -0.15 -5.70
C ASP A 35 -15.54 1.17 -5.23
N ILE A 36 -14.56 1.10 -4.31
CA ILE A 36 -13.81 2.27 -3.84
C ILE A 36 -13.09 2.93 -5.01
N ARG A 37 -12.39 2.15 -5.84
CA ARG A 37 -11.69 2.65 -7.04
C ARG A 37 -12.63 3.38 -7.99
N SER A 38 -13.79 2.78 -8.28
CA SER A 38 -14.83 3.39 -9.12
C SER A 38 -15.33 4.71 -8.53
N SER A 39 -15.59 4.76 -7.22
CA SER A 39 -16.05 5.96 -6.53
C SER A 39 -15.04 7.12 -6.57
N MET A 40 -13.75 6.82 -6.72
CA MET A 40 -12.67 7.80 -6.86
C MET A 40 -12.45 8.26 -8.30
N GLY A 41 -13.23 7.75 -9.27
CA GLY A 41 -13.08 8.07 -10.69
C GLY A 41 -11.80 7.50 -11.31
N ALA A 42 -11.21 6.46 -10.71
CA ALA A 42 -10.02 5.83 -11.24
C ALA A 42 -10.37 4.90 -12.44
N PRO A 43 -9.43 4.69 -13.39
CA PRO A 43 -9.69 3.86 -14.56
C PRO A 43 -10.16 2.44 -14.21
N PRO A 44 -11.10 1.84 -14.94
CA PRO A 44 -11.55 0.48 -14.64
C PRO A 44 -10.41 -0.54 -14.79
N VAL A 45 -10.46 -1.59 -13.97
CA VAL A 45 -9.62 -2.78 -14.13
C VAL A 45 -10.32 -3.74 -15.09
N ALA A 46 -9.57 -4.50 -15.89
CA ALA A 46 -10.14 -5.42 -16.88
C ALA A 46 -11.06 -6.50 -16.26
N GLY A 47 -10.83 -6.86 -14.99
CA GLY A 47 -11.73 -7.69 -14.21
C GLY A 47 -11.22 -7.92 -12.78
N PRO A 48 -12.03 -8.56 -11.91
CA PRO A 48 -11.63 -8.86 -10.52
C PRO A 48 -10.36 -9.70 -10.42
N SER A 49 -10.13 -10.61 -11.36
CA SER A 49 -8.93 -11.45 -11.42
C SER A 49 -7.65 -10.67 -11.76
N GLU A 50 -7.79 -9.50 -12.38
CA GLU A 50 -6.68 -8.63 -12.81
C GLU A 50 -6.37 -7.54 -11.79
N LEU A 51 -7.13 -7.45 -10.68
CA LEU A 51 -6.86 -6.48 -9.63
C LEU A 51 -5.57 -6.87 -8.88
N ARG A 52 -4.56 -6.01 -8.95
CA ARG A 52 -3.28 -6.18 -8.28
C ARG A 52 -3.21 -5.35 -7.00
N GLY A 53 -2.69 -5.94 -5.95
CA GLY A 53 -2.61 -5.30 -4.65
C GLY A 53 -1.56 -5.90 -3.74
N VAL A 54 -1.50 -5.36 -2.53
CA VAL A 54 -0.73 -5.90 -1.41
C VAL A 54 -1.65 -6.10 -0.21
N ALA A 55 -1.48 -7.24 0.46
CA ALA A 55 -2.05 -7.52 1.76
C ALA A 55 -0.97 -7.25 2.81
N LYS A 56 -1.30 -6.55 3.90
CA LYS A 56 -0.33 -6.24 4.96
C LYS A 56 -0.95 -6.22 6.35
N LEU A 57 -0.19 -6.64 7.34
CA LEU A 57 -0.59 -6.50 8.74
C LEU A 57 -0.52 -5.02 9.17
N GLY A 58 -1.51 -4.56 9.94
CA GLY A 58 -1.70 -3.13 10.24
C GLY A 58 -0.54 -2.45 10.97
N PHE A 59 0.20 -3.20 11.80
CA PHE A 59 1.29 -2.69 12.63
C PHE A 59 2.49 -3.62 12.61
N SER A 60 3.13 -3.75 11.45
CA SER A 60 4.33 -4.55 11.35
C SER A 60 5.50 -3.75 10.80
N TRP A 61 6.62 -3.85 11.52
CA TRP A 61 7.94 -3.40 11.11
C TRP A 61 8.77 -4.56 10.55
N CYS A 62 8.21 -5.77 10.54
CA CYS A 62 8.90 -6.98 10.12
C CYS A 62 8.94 -7.09 8.59
N PRO A 63 10.13 -7.34 8.00
CA PRO A 63 10.24 -7.84 6.64
C PRO A 63 9.37 -9.10 6.50
N GLY A 64 8.52 -9.18 5.47
CA GLY A 64 7.60 -10.31 5.25
C GLY A 64 6.17 -10.14 5.78
N SER A 65 5.82 -8.96 6.29
CA SER A 65 4.44 -8.64 6.70
C SER A 65 3.58 -8.00 5.62
N VAL A 66 4.08 -8.05 4.38
CA VAL A 66 3.44 -7.55 3.17
C VAL A 66 3.52 -8.65 2.11
N GLU A 67 2.38 -9.01 1.55
CA GLU A 67 2.26 -10.09 0.56
C GLU A 67 1.53 -9.55 -0.69
N PRO A 68 2.10 -9.71 -1.90
CA PRO A 68 1.42 -9.29 -3.12
C PRO A 68 0.27 -10.23 -3.46
N PHE A 69 -0.75 -9.70 -4.14
CA PHE A 69 -1.83 -10.48 -4.73
C PHE A 69 -2.27 -9.94 -6.09
N CYS A 70 -2.90 -10.81 -6.86
CA CYS A 70 -3.60 -10.61 -8.13
C CYS A 70 -4.91 -11.41 -8.10
N GLY A 71 -6.03 -10.73 -7.88
CA GLY A 71 -7.34 -11.34 -7.70
C GLY A 71 -7.48 -12.21 -6.43
N ALA A 72 -8.66 -12.80 -6.26
CA ALA A 72 -9.00 -13.59 -5.07
C ALA A 72 -8.16 -14.87 -4.92
N SER A 73 -7.82 -15.54 -6.02
CA SER A 73 -7.10 -16.81 -6.02
C SER A 73 -5.72 -16.74 -5.37
N SER A 74 -5.02 -15.59 -5.51
CA SER A 74 -3.73 -15.35 -4.86
C SER A 74 -3.83 -14.54 -3.56
N LEU A 75 -4.94 -13.83 -3.35
CA LEU A 75 -5.23 -13.16 -2.08
C LEU A 75 -5.41 -14.16 -0.93
N ILE A 76 -6.12 -15.26 -1.15
CA ILE A 76 -6.33 -16.31 -0.14
C ILE A 76 -5.00 -16.87 0.41
N PRO A 77 -4.06 -17.35 -0.41
CA PRO A 77 -2.78 -17.84 0.11
C PRO A 77 -1.93 -16.72 0.74
N ALA A 78 -2.03 -15.46 0.27
CA ALA A 78 -1.38 -14.32 0.92
C ALA A 78 -1.93 -14.07 2.34
N LEU A 79 -3.25 -14.05 2.50
CA LEU A 79 -3.91 -13.90 3.79
C LEU A 79 -3.58 -15.07 4.74
N ASN A 80 -3.57 -16.31 4.24
CA ASN A 80 -3.15 -17.46 5.03
C ASN A 80 -1.72 -17.31 5.56
N ARG A 81 -0.76 -16.88 4.73
CA ARG A 81 0.62 -16.63 5.18
C ARG A 81 0.68 -15.54 6.25
N LEU A 82 -0.02 -14.43 6.05
CA LEU A 82 0.01 -13.30 6.97
C LEU A 82 -0.63 -13.63 8.32
N PHE A 83 -1.77 -14.32 8.34
CA PHE A 83 -2.43 -14.69 9.59
C PHE A 83 -1.73 -15.84 10.33
N GLN A 84 -0.90 -16.63 9.64
CA GLN A 84 -0.12 -17.71 10.24
C GLN A 84 1.32 -17.30 10.59
N LEU A 85 1.69 -16.02 10.41
CA LEU A 85 3.01 -15.50 10.79
C LEU A 85 3.29 -15.78 12.28
N PRO A 86 4.37 -16.51 12.61
CA PRO A 86 4.72 -16.81 13.99
C PRO A 86 4.88 -15.54 14.83
N GLY A 87 4.25 -15.50 16.01
CA GLY A 87 4.33 -14.36 16.92
C GLY A 87 3.44 -13.17 16.55
N SER A 88 2.70 -13.24 15.43
CA SER A 88 1.68 -12.24 15.11
C SER A 88 0.41 -12.46 15.93
N ASN A 89 -0.06 -11.42 16.60
CA ASN A 89 -1.38 -11.36 17.24
C ASN A 89 -2.40 -10.53 16.44
N GLN A 90 -2.05 -10.19 15.19
CA GLN A 90 -2.85 -9.30 14.36
C GLN A 90 -4.04 -10.05 13.78
N ILE A 91 -5.25 -9.57 14.09
CA ILE A 91 -6.51 -10.15 13.61
C ILE A 91 -7.09 -9.40 12.41
N VAL A 92 -6.40 -8.36 11.93
CA VAL A 92 -6.81 -7.55 10.78
C VAL A 92 -5.67 -7.45 9.79
N CYS A 93 -5.98 -7.74 8.53
CA CYS A 93 -5.10 -7.47 7.40
C CYS A 93 -5.66 -6.30 6.59
N MET A 94 -4.81 -5.36 6.21
CA MET A 94 -5.17 -4.28 5.28
C MET A 94 -4.84 -4.72 3.86
N LEU A 95 -5.77 -4.51 2.94
CA LEU A 95 -5.56 -4.74 1.52
C LEU A 95 -5.50 -3.39 0.82
N GLN A 96 -4.51 -3.20 -0.03
CA GLN A 96 -4.31 -1.96 -0.75
C GLN A 96 -4.02 -2.26 -2.21
N GLU A 97 -4.69 -1.55 -3.12
CA GLU A 97 -4.37 -1.61 -4.54
C GLU A 97 -2.92 -1.16 -4.80
N VAL A 98 -2.25 -1.81 -5.75
CA VAL A 98 -0.93 -1.37 -6.21
C VAL A 98 -1.10 -0.13 -7.08
N ALA A 99 -0.37 0.94 -6.76
CA ALA A 99 -0.25 2.07 -7.66
C ALA A 99 0.61 1.64 -8.88
N PRO A 100 0.10 1.78 -10.12
CA PRO A 100 0.89 1.50 -11.30
C PRO A 100 1.95 2.59 -11.50
N ASP A 101 3.03 2.24 -12.21
CA ASP A 101 4.03 3.19 -12.72
C ASP A 101 4.69 4.08 -11.66
N VAL A 102 4.88 3.53 -10.44
CA VAL A 102 5.60 4.24 -9.37
C VAL A 102 7.07 4.34 -9.72
N VAL A 103 7.52 5.54 -10.10
CA VAL A 103 8.93 5.82 -10.41
C VAL A 103 9.74 6.20 -9.17
N CYS A 104 9.09 6.76 -8.15
CA CYS A 104 9.73 7.16 -6.91
C CYS A 104 8.74 7.20 -5.74
N GLU A 105 9.29 7.06 -4.54
CA GLU A 105 8.62 7.33 -3.27
C GLU A 105 9.18 8.64 -2.70
N MET A 106 8.30 9.59 -2.35
CA MET A 106 8.68 10.79 -1.60
C MET A 106 8.30 10.60 -0.12
N ARG A 107 9.29 10.65 0.77
CA ARG A 107 9.07 10.69 2.22
C ARG A 107 9.24 12.12 2.71
N VAL A 108 8.24 12.63 3.42
CA VAL A 108 8.33 13.91 4.11
C VAL A 108 8.60 13.62 5.58
N LEU A 109 9.79 13.97 6.04
CA LEU A 109 10.19 13.86 7.44
C LEU A 109 9.80 15.16 8.13
N CYS A 110 9.07 15.06 9.25
CA CYS A 110 8.65 16.22 10.03
C CYS A 110 9.22 16.12 11.44
N PHE A 111 10.06 17.08 11.81
CA PHE A 111 10.75 17.12 13.10
C PHE A 111 10.28 18.30 13.91
N HIS A 112 9.89 18.06 15.16
CA HIS A 112 9.67 19.16 16.10
C HIS A 112 11.02 19.82 16.43
N ASN A 113 11.11 21.13 16.19
CA ASN A 113 12.30 21.92 16.46
C ASN A 113 12.09 22.76 17.72
N ALA A 114 12.29 22.14 18.88
CA ALA A 114 12.12 22.80 20.18
C ALA A 114 13.01 24.05 20.37
N ALA A 115 14.13 24.16 19.65
CA ALA A 115 15.02 25.32 19.72
C ALA A 115 14.46 26.58 19.04
N GLN A 116 13.52 26.43 18.10
CA GLN A 116 12.86 27.54 17.40
C GLN A 116 11.51 27.94 18.05
N GLY A 117 11.16 27.35 19.20
CA GLY A 117 9.94 27.62 19.96
C GLY A 117 8.98 26.44 19.99
N GLY A 118 7.92 26.56 20.80
CA GLY A 118 7.04 25.44 21.18
C GLY A 118 6.32 24.72 20.02
N TYR A 119 6.18 25.36 18.86
CA TYR A 119 5.44 24.83 17.71
C TYR A 119 6.20 24.92 16.38
N ALA A 120 7.53 25.08 16.41
CA ALA A 120 8.31 25.07 15.19
C ALA A 120 8.51 23.62 14.71
N PHE A 121 8.24 23.36 13.43
CA PHE A 121 8.51 22.08 12.79
C PHE A 121 9.42 22.31 11.59
N ALA A 122 10.48 21.50 11.48
CA ALA A 122 11.30 21.41 10.29
C ALA A 122 10.78 20.26 9.41
N GLN A 123 10.79 20.47 8.10
CA GLN A 123 10.41 19.45 7.13
C GLN A 123 11.57 19.16 6.18
N ASP A 124 11.92 17.90 6.07
CA ASP A 124 12.87 17.42 5.06
C ASP A 124 12.15 16.47 4.09
N ARG A 125 12.65 16.42 2.85
CA ARG A 125 12.10 15.57 1.79
C ARG A 125 13.16 14.59 1.34
N LEU A 126 12.82 13.31 1.37
CA LEU A 126 13.63 12.24 0.81
C LEU A 126 12.93 11.68 -0.43
N TRP A 127 13.71 11.50 -1.50
CA TRP A 127 13.25 10.87 -2.73
C TRP A 127 13.95 9.53 -2.86
N LEU A 128 13.18 8.45 -2.92
CA LEU A 128 13.68 7.10 -3.11
C LEU A 128 13.25 6.65 -4.51
N ARG A 129 14.22 6.26 -5.34
CA ARG A 129 13.92 5.76 -6.68
C ARG A 129 13.49 4.29 -6.58
N ALA A 130 12.36 3.97 -7.20
CA ALA A 130 11.92 2.59 -7.31
C ALA A 130 12.82 1.84 -8.29
N GLN A 131 13.20 0.62 -7.94
CA GLN A 131 13.85 -0.33 -8.81
C GLN A 131 12.81 -0.94 -9.77
N PRO A 132 13.25 -1.45 -10.95
CA PRO A 132 12.35 -2.11 -11.89
C PRO A 132 11.57 -3.31 -11.32
N ASP A 133 12.07 -3.93 -10.26
CA ASP A 133 11.43 -5.05 -9.55
C ASP A 133 10.51 -4.60 -8.40
N GLY A 134 10.37 -3.29 -8.18
CA GLY A 134 9.61 -2.71 -7.07
C GLY A 134 10.39 -2.58 -5.75
N GLY A 135 11.68 -2.94 -5.72
CA GLY A 135 12.59 -2.58 -4.63
C GLY A 135 12.85 -1.06 -4.58
N LEU A 136 13.50 -0.56 -3.54
CA LEU A 136 13.96 0.84 -3.49
C LEU A 136 15.47 0.88 -3.67
N LEU A 137 15.99 1.80 -4.49
CA LEU A 137 17.42 2.10 -4.51
C LEU A 137 17.77 2.91 -3.27
N GLU A 138 18.83 2.51 -2.56
CA GLU A 138 19.47 3.38 -1.57
C GLU A 138 20.04 4.62 -2.25
N GLU A 139 19.93 5.71 -1.49
CA GLU A 139 20.30 7.11 -1.74
C GLU A 139 21.12 7.45 -3.00
N GLN A 140 20.57 8.39 -3.77
CA GLN A 140 21.36 9.55 -4.19
C GLN A 140 20.65 10.78 -3.63
N GLY A 141 21.26 11.43 -2.63
CA GLY A 141 20.76 12.65 -2.03
C GLY A 141 20.68 13.78 -3.07
N GLY A 142 19.52 13.94 -3.68
CA GLY A 142 19.23 15.00 -4.62
C GLY A 142 17.84 14.85 -5.23
N PRO A 143 17.15 15.95 -5.59
CA PRO A 143 15.92 15.86 -6.38
C PRO A 143 16.21 15.14 -7.70
N PRO A 144 15.23 14.42 -8.29
CA PRO A 144 15.38 13.90 -9.64
C PRO A 144 15.72 15.08 -10.59
N PRO A 145 16.60 14.87 -11.59
CA PRO A 145 16.89 15.91 -12.57
C PRO A 145 15.58 16.33 -13.25
N ASP A 146 15.36 17.63 -13.37
CA ASP A 146 14.26 18.17 -14.16
C ASP A 146 14.40 17.61 -15.58
N ASN A 147 13.48 16.74 -15.99
CA ASN A 147 13.32 16.39 -17.39
C ASN A 147 12.79 17.64 -18.11
N VAL A 148 13.69 18.53 -18.47
CA VAL A 148 13.45 19.56 -19.48
C VAL A 148 13.44 18.82 -20.81
N SER A 149 12.25 18.48 -21.30
CA SER A 149 12.05 18.13 -22.70
C SER A 149 11.52 19.37 -23.41
N GLU A 150 12.31 19.87 -24.35
CA GLU A 150 11.90 20.83 -25.39
C GLU A 150 10.82 20.24 -26.31
#